data_AF-A0A838E3I8-F1
#
_entry.id   AF-A0A838E3I8-F1
#
_cell.length_a   1.000
_cell.length_b   1.000
_cell.length_c   1.000
_cell.angle_alpha   90.00
_cell.angle_beta   90.00
_cell.angle_gamma   90.00
#
_symmetry.space_group_name_H-M   'P 1'
#
loop_
_entity.id
_entity.type
_entity.pdbx_description
1 polymer ?
#
loop_
_entity_poly.entity_id
_entity_poly.type
_entity_poly.pdbx_seq_one_letter_code
_entity_poly.pdbx_strand_id
1 'polypeptide(L)'
;MNRLLLIRNLAVWLCIAQMQALISGISHCSPHHIPSFVLLVTSYNNERYVERNLQSLMEQRSSRPYKIIYIDDCSTDSTGRLVDQFVTRHSLPSSFIEVVHNIKRKGTALENIYTTVHSSIPDDAVVVSIDGDDMLAHKGVLERLEK
;
A
#
# COMPACT_ATOMS: atom_id res chain seq x y z
N MET A 1 -50.33 -26.30 5.30
CA MET A 1 -50.18 -25.68 3.97
C MET A 1 -49.99 -24.18 4.15
N ASN A 2 -48.88 -23.51 3.79
CA ASN A 2 -47.65 -23.91 3.13
C ASN A 2 -46.50 -22.98 3.59
N ARG A 3 -45.71 -23.38 4.60
CA ARG A 3 -44.39 -22.78 4.88
C ARG A 3 -43.40 -22.98 3.72
N LEU A 4 -43.69 -23.91 2.80
CA LEU A 4 -42.92 -24.12 1.57
C LEU A 4 -43.11 -23.01 0.51
N LEU A 5 -44.19 -22.21 0.55
CA LEU A 5 -44.38 -21.15 -0.46
C LEU A 5 -43.52 -19.89 -0.19
N LEU A 6 -43.18 -19.61 1.07
CA LEU A 6 -42.36 -18.45 1.42
C LEU A 6 -40.88 -18.65 1.02
N ILE A 7 -40.37 -19.88 1.17
CA ILE A 7 -38.96 -20.23 0.89
C ILE A 7 -38.67 -20.24 -0.62
N ARG A 8 -39.68 -20.57 -1.44
CA ARG A 8 -39.55 -20.58 -2.91
C ARG A 8 -39.40 -19.19 -3.53
N ASN A 9 -39.93 -18.15 -2.89
CA ASN A 9 -39.74 -16.76 -3.34
C ASN A 9 -38.44 -16.14 -2.86
N LEU A 10 -37.90 -16.59 -1.71
CA LEU A 10 -36.64 -16.06 -1.18
C LEU A 10 -35.44 -16.48 -2.04
N ALA A 11 -35.42 -17.72 -2.51
CA ALA A 11 -34.33 -18.24 -3.35
C ALA A 11 -34.27 -17.58 -4.73
N VAL A 12 -35.43 -17.27 -5.32
CA VAL A 12 -35.52 -16.53 -6.60
C VAL A 12 -35.06 -15.08 -6.42
N TRP A 13 -35.42 -14.43 -5.31
CA TRP A 13 -34.93 -13.09 -4.99
C TRP A 13 -33.42 -13.04 -4.71
N LEU A 14 -32.86 -14.03 -4.02
CA LEU A 14 -31.41 -14.13 -3.80
C LEU A 14 -30.66 -14.31 -5.12
N CYS A 15 -31.21 -15.10 -6.04
CA CYS A 15 -30.62 -15.35 -7.35
C CYS A 15 -30.72 -14.11 -8.27
N ILE A 16 -31.84 -13.37 -8.22
CA ILE A 16 -32.00 -12.10 -8.95
C ILE A 16 -31.05 -11.02 -8.39
N ALA A 17 -30.86 -10.94 -7.07
CA ALA A 17 -29.89 -10.03 -6.46
C ALA A 17 -28.44 -10.37 -6.85
N GLN A 18 -28.10 -11.67 -6.95
CA GLN A 18 -26.79 -12.11 -7.45
C GLN A 18 -26.61 -11.89 -8.96
N MET A 19 -27.69 -11.98 -9.75
CA MET A 19 -27.66 -11.68 -11.19
C MET A 19 -27.55 -10.18 -11.48
N GLN A 20 -28.09 -9.30 -10.64
CA GLN A 20 -27.85 -7.85 -10.76
C GLN A 20 -26.38 -7.49 -10.52
N ALA A 21 -25.69 -8.20 -9.62
CA ALA A 21 -24.25 -8.02 -9.41
C ALA A 21 -23.37 -8.51 -10.59
N LEU A 22 -23.90 -9.37 -11.46
CA LEU A 22 -23.22 -9.86 -12.67
C LEU A 22 -23.49 -9.00 -13.91
N ILE A 23 -24.54 -8.19 -13.92
CA ILE A 23 -24.85 -7.25 -15.02
C ILE A 23 -24.20 -5.88 -14.78
N SER A 24 -23.75 -5.59 -13.56
CA SER A 24 -22.93 -4.42 -13.25
C SER A 24 -21.45 -4.61 -13.60
N GLY A 25 -21.16 -5.08 -14.81
CA GLY A 25 -19.88 -4.82 -15.49
C GLY A 25 -19.66 -3.33 -15.79
N ILE A 26 -20.51 -2.46 -15.23
CA ILE A 26 -20.29 -1.06 -15.04
C ILE A 26 -19.56 -0.95 -13.71
N SER A 27 -18.25 -0.76 -13.75
CA SER A 27 -17.50 -0.15 -12.65
C SER A 27 -18.37 0.99 -12.13
N HIS A 28 -18.92 0.83 -10.93
CA HIS A 28 -19.59 1.94 -10.26
C HIS A 28 -18.50 3.00 -10.13
N CYS A 29 -18.55 4.04 -10.96
CA CYS A 29 -17.80 5.25 -10.73
C CYS A 29 -18.38 5.84 -9.45
N SER A 30 -17.89 5.34 -8.32
CA SER A 30 -18.17 5.92 -7.01
C SER A 30 -17.78 7.39 -7.10
N PRO A 31 -18.66 8.29 -6.64
CA PRO A 31 -18.41 9.72 -6.74
C PRO A 31 -17.10 10.03 -6.02
N HIS A 32 -16.10 10.48 -6.80
CA HIS A 32 -14.80 10.95 -6.34
C HIS A 32 -14.15 10.08 -5.25
N HIS A 33 -13.84 8.81 -5.56
CA HIS A 33 -12.88 8.08 -4.73
C HIS A 33 -11.52 8.80 -4.82
N ILE A 34 -11.04 9.32 -3.69
CA ILE A 34 -9.77 10.03 -3.62
C ILE A 34 -8.67 8.97 -3.52
N PRO A 35 -7.75 8.88 -4.51
CA PRO A 35 -6.64 7.94 -4.49
C PRO A 35 -5.86 7.97 -3.18
N SER A 36 -5.61 6.80 -2.59
CA SER A 36 -4.63 6.69 -1.50
C SER A 36 -3.21 6.88 -2.04
N PHE A 37 -2.27 7.28 -1.19
CA PHE A 37 -0.85 7.26 -1.54
C PHE A 37 -0.19 5.97 -1.06
N VAL A 38 0.70 5.40 -1.89
CA VAL A 38 1.64 4.36 -1.45
C VAL A 38 3.05 4.91 -1.60
N LEU A 39 3.74 5.10 -0.48
CA LEU A 39 5.15 5.47 -0.46
C LEU A 39 5.97 4.19 -0.55
N LEU A 40 6.51 3.93 -1.73
CA LEU A 40 7.27 2.73 -2.04
C LEU A 40 8.76 3.03 -1.97
N VAL A 41 9.42 2.47 -0.96
CA VAL A 41 10.86 2.58 -0.79
C VAL A 41 11.53 1.31 -1.27
N THR A 42 12.53 1.45 -2.13
CA THR A 42 13.46 0.37 -2.45
C THR A 42 14.83 0.70 -1.90
N SER A 43 15.39 -0.20 -1.09
CA SER A 43 16.62 0.05 -0.34
C SER A 43 17.60 -1.10 -0.47
N TYR A 44 18.89 -0.76 -0.59
CA TYR A 44 19.98 -1.73 -0.58
C TYR A 44 21.22 -1.06 0.00
N ASN A 45 21.71 -1.56 1.14
CA ASN A 45 22.89 -1.05 1.83
C ASN A 45 22.82 0.45 2.20
N ASN A 46 21.71 0.87 2.81
CA ASN A 46 21.43 2.25 3.20
C ASN A 46 21.35 2.46 4.72
N GLU A 47 22.10 1.68 5.53
CA GLU A 47 21.99 1.70 6.99
C GLU A 47 22.11 3.10 7.62
N ARG A 48 22.87 4.00 6.98
CA ARG A 48 23.10 5.39 7.42
C ARG A 48 21.88 6.29 7.24
N TYR A 49 20.97 5.93 6.35
CA TYR A 49 19.85 6.76 5.92
C TYR A 49 18.50 6.30 6.47
N VAL A 50 18.40 5.04 6.93
CA VAL A 50 17.15 4.44 7.44
C VAL A 50 16.35 5.37 8.34
N GLU A 51 16.98 5.94 9.37
CA GLU A 51 16.31 6.80 10.35
C GLU A 51 15.72 8.05 9.68
N ARG A 52 16.50 8.75 8.86
CA ARG A 52 16.06 10.00 8.20
C ARG A 52 15.03 9.73 7.11
N ASN A 53 15.23 8.66 6.34
CA ASN A 53 14.30 8.22 5.30
C ASN A 53 12.93 7.95 5.94
N LEU A 54 12.84 7.00 6.87
CA LEU A 54 11.57 6.62 7.51
C LEU A 54 10.92 7.77 8.28
N GLN A 55 11.71 8.58 9.01
CA GLN A 55 11.19 9.77 9.69
C GLN A 55 10.55 10.75 8.69
N SER A 56 11.18 11.00 7.53
CA SER A 56 10.63 11.90 6.52
C SER A 56 9.30 11.42 5.94
N LEU A 57 9.10 10.10 5.84
CA LEU A 57 7.85 9.50 5.34
C LEU A 57 6.73 9.57 6.39
N MET A 58 7.04 9.26 7.65
CA MET A 58 6.07 9.29 8.75
C MET A 58 5.55 10.69 9.06
N GLU A 59 6.40 11.71 8.89
CA GLU A 59 6.05 13.08 9.22
C GLU A 59 5.24 13.78 8.12
N GLN A 60 4.87 13.06 7.06
CA GLN A 60 4.06 13.63 5.98
C GLN A 60 2.65 13.99 6.45
N ARG A 61 2.25 15.20 6.09
CA ARG A 61 0.88 15.70 6.16
C ARG A 61 0.21 15.37 4.83
N SER A 62 -1.00 14.83 4.95
CA SER A 62 -1.83 14.40 3.83
C SER A 62 -3.29 14.42 4.29
N SER A 63 -4.18 14.94 3.46
CA SER A 63 -5.62 14.79 3.64
C SER A 63 -6.12 13.43 3.15
N ARG A 64 -5.31 12.74 2.33
CA ARG A 64 -5.56 11.39 1.82
C ARG A 64 -4.90 10.33 2.70
N PRO A 65 -5.48 9.12 2.83
CA PRO A 65 -4.80 8.01 3.49
C PRO A 65 -3.53 7.64 2.73
N TYR A 66 -2.50 7.21 3.46
CA TYR A 66 -1.29 6.68 2.85
C TYR A 66 -0.71 5.50 3.61
N LYS A 67 0.00 4.64 2.88
CA LYS A 67 0.74 3.48 3.40
C LYS A 67 2.18 3.54 2.93
N ILE A 68 3.10 3.06 3.77
CA ILE A 68 4.50 2.88 3.42
C ILE A 68 4.74 1.40 3.10
N ILE A 69 5.43 1.12 2.00
CA ILE A 69 6.00 -0.19 1.71
C ILE A 69 7.51 0.00 1.61
N TYR A 70 8.24 -0.57 2.56
CA TYR A 70 9.71 -0.50 2.60
C TYR A 70 10.29 -1.84 2.18
N ILE A 71 11.01 -1.86 1.06
CA ILE A 71 11.64 -3.06 0.53
C ILE A 71 13.14 -2.99 0.78
N ASP A 72 13.63 -3.88 1.63
CA ASP A 72 15.04 -4.18 1.79
C ASP A 72 15.44 -5.27 0.78
N ASP A 73 16.20 -4.89 -0.26
CA ASP A 73 16.61 -5.78 -1.36
C ASP A 73 17.79 -6.68 -0.97
N CYS A 74 17.63 -7.43 0.13
CA CYS A 74 18.64 -8.34 0.67
C CYS A 74 19.96 -7.59 0.97
N SER A 75 19.87 -6.51 1.75
CA SER A 75 21.06 -5.76 2.15
C SER A 75 22.06 -6.63 2.91
N THR A 76 23.33 -6.34 2.70
CA THR A 76 24.46 -7.01 3.38
C THR A 76 24.91 -6.26 4.64
N ASP A 77 24.44 -5.03 4.82
CA ASP A 77 24.71 -4.21 5.99
C ASP A 77 23.55 -4.29 7.01
N SER A 78 23.46 -3.32 7.93
CA SER A 78 22.44 -3.32 8.97
C SER A 78 21.06 -2.79 8.51
N THR A 79 20.85 -2.46 7.23
CA THR A 79 19.65 -1.77 6.72
C THR A 79 18.36 -2.43 7.19
N GLY A 80 18.13 -3.70 6.84
CA GLY A 80 16.91 -4.42 7.21
C GLY A 80 16.67 -4.44 8.72
N ARG A 81 17.71 -4.75 9.51
CA ARG A 81 17.63 -4.76 10.98
C ARG A 81 17.26 -3.39 11.56
N LEU A 82 17.83 -2.31 11.01
CA LEU A 82 17.55 -0.96 11.48
C LEU A 82 16.11 -0.52 11.14
N VAL A 83 15.58 -0.95 10.00
CA VAL A 83 14.17 -0.71 9.62
C VAL A 83 13.24 -1.42 10.61
N ASP A 84 13.48 -2.69 10.91
CA ASP A 84 12.70 -3.44 11.90
C ASP A 84 12.75 -2.80 13.29
N GLN A 85 13.94 -2.38 13.71
CA GLN A 85 14.12 -1.68 14.97
C GLN A 85 13.37 -0.36 15.00
N PHE A 86 13.37 0.39 13.90
CA PHE A 86 12.63 1.65 13.79
C PHE A 86 11.12 1.41 13.89
N VAL A 87 10.57 0.47 13.11
CA VAL A 87 9.15 0.07 13.15
C VAL A 87 8.73 -0.34 14.56
N THR A 88 9.54 -1.17 15.22
CA THR A 88 9.30 -1.64 16.59
C THR A 88 9.37 -0.49 17.60
N ARG A 89 10.40 0.35 17.52
CA ARG A 89 10.64 1.48 18.44
C ARG A 89 9.49 2.48 18.41
N HIS A 90 8.92 2.71 17.23
CA HIS A 90 7.81 3.64 17.02
C HIS A 90 6.43 2.98 17.10
N SER A 91 6.34 1.68 17.41
CA SER A 91 5.09 0.91 17.50
C SER A 91 4.22 1.05 16.26
N LEU A 92 4.83 1.03 15.07
CA LEU A 92 4.11 1.25 13.82
C LEU A 92 3.34 -0.02 13.42
N PRO A 93 2.03 0.07 13.18
CA PRO A 93 1.24 -1.09 12.79
C PRO A 93 1.49 -1.46 11.32
N SER A 94 1.30 -2.74 10.99
CA SER A 94 1.41 -3.25 9.61
C SER A 94 0.39 -2.64 8.64
N SER A 95 -0.71 -2.08 9.15
CA SER A 95 -1.67 -1.31 8.36
C SER A 95 -1.11 0.02 7.85
N PHE A 96 -0.04 0.55 8.48
CA PHE A 96 0.59 1.80 8.12
C PHE A 96 1.92 1.61 7.39
N ILE A 97 2.75 0.66 7.83
CA ILE A 97 4.02 0.33 7.20
C ILE A 97 4.19 -1.18 7.04
N GLU A 98 4.51 -1.61 5.83
CA GLU A 98 4.88 -2.99 5.53
C GLU A 98 6.36 -3.03 5.16
N VAL A 99 7.12 -3.89 5.85
CA VAL A 99 8.55 -4.11 5.57
C VAL A 99 8.69 -5.45 4.85
N VAL A 100 9.33 -5.43 3.69
CA VAL A 100 9.60 -6.61 2.87
C VAL A 100 11.10 -6.83 2.81
N HIS A 101 11.56 -7.98 3.31
CA HIS A 101 12.95 -8.41 3.15
C HIS A 101 13.05 -9.43 2.03
N ASN A 102 13.72 -9.06 0.94
CA ASN A 102 13.99 -10.01 -0.12
C ASN A 102 14.98 -11.08 0.36
N ILE A 103 14.69 -12.35 0.06
CA ILE A 103 15.59 -13.48 0.35
C ILE A 103 16.81 -13.53 -0.57
N LYS A 104 16.74 -12.83 -1.70
CA LYS A 104 17.81 -12.69 -2.69
C LYS A 104 17.74 -11.30 -3.27
N ARG A 105 18.91 -10.67 -3.44
CA ARG A 105 19.03 -9.38 -4.11
C ARG A 105 18.55 -9.50 -5.56
N LYS A 106 17.58 -8.66 -5.93
CA LYS A 106 17.12 -8.50 -7.32
C LYS A 106 18.05 -7.61 -8.13
N GLY A 107 18.75 -6.69 -7.45
CA GLY A 107 19.85 -5.92 -8.03
C GLY A 107 19.40 -4.69 -8.81
N THR A 108 18.09 -4.47 -8.95
CA THR A 108 17.52 -3.24 -9.49
C THR A 108 16.30 -2.81 -8.68
N ALA A 109 16.13 -1.49 -8.51
CA ALA A 109 14.91 -0.93 -7.93
C ALA A 109 13.67 -1.28 -8.77
N LEU A 110 13.82 -1.27 -10.10
CA LEU A 110 12.72 -1.49 -11.05
C LEU A 110 12.01 -2.83 -10.85
N GLU A 111 12.73 -3.92 -10.60
CA GLU A 111 12.09 -5.22 -10.40
C GLU A 111 11.24 -5.27 -9.13
N ASN A 112 11.71 -4.62 -8.05
CA ASN A 112 10.94 -4.46 -6.83
C ASN A 112 9.71 -3.57 -7.05
N ILE A 113 9.89 -2.42 -7.70
CA ILE A 113 8.79 -1.51 -8.01
C ILE A 113 7.73 -2.20 -8.86
N TYR A 114 8.12 -2.81 -9.99
CA TYR A 114 7.21 -3.49 -10.90
C TYR A 114 6.42 -4.58 -10.18
N THR A 115 7.11 -5.47 -9.47
CA THR A 115 6.46 -6.59 -8.78
C THR A 115 5.43 -6.07 -7.77
N THR A 116 5.83 -5.13 -6.90
CA THR A 116 4.98 -4.62 -5.83
C THR A 116 3.78 -3.85 -6.36
N VAL A 117 3.97 -3.01 -7.38
CA VAL A 117 2.88 -2.27 -8.04
C VAL A 117 1.84 -3.25 -8.60
N HIS A 118 2.27 -4.33 -9.25
CA HIS A 118 1.35 -5.29 -9.86
C HIS A 118 0.73 -6.30 -8.89
N SER A 119 1.37 -6.60 -7.75
CA SER A 119 0.90 -7.64 -6.83
C SER A 119 0.18 -7.13 -5.59
N SER A 120 0.45 -5.90 -5.17
CA SER A 120 0.18 -5.47 -3.79
C SER A 120 -0.40 -4.06 -3.66
N ILE A 121 -0.41 -3.28 -4.75
CA ILE A 121 -0.89 -1.90 -4.73
C ILE A 121 -2.25 -1.82 -5.46
N PRO A 122 -3.27 -1.16 -4.89
CA PRO A 122 -4.55 -0.94 -5.56
C PRO A 122 -4.40 -0.13 -6.86
N ASP A 123 -5.21 -0.46 -7.88
CA ASP A 123 -5.18 0.19 -9.21
C ASP A 123 -5.40 1.70 -9.17
N ASP A 124 -6.08 2.19 -8.13
CA ASP A 124 -6.43 3.59 -7.96
C ASP A 124 -5.53 4.33 -6.98
N ALA A 125 -4.44 3.71 -6.51
CA ALA A 125 -3.46 4.37 -5.64
C ALA A 125 -2.43 5.18 -6.44
N VAL A 126 -1.99 6.31 -5.89
CA VAL A 126 -0.84 7.06 -6.39
C VAL A 126 0.43 6.54 -5.73
N VAL A 127 1.33 5.97 -6.52
CA VAL A 127 2.61 5.46 -6.03
C VAL A 127 3.65 6.57 -6.05
N VAL A 128 4.23 6.85 -4.88
CA VAL A 128 5.37 7.74 -4.72
C VAL A 128 6.59 6.83 -4.50
N SER A 129 7.45 6.72 -5.51
CA SER A 129 8.72 5.97 -5.39
C SER A 129 9.77 6.83 -4.70
N ILE A 130 10.47 6.29 -3.71
CA ILE A 130 11.55 6.98 -2.98
C ILE A 130 12.75 6.04 -2.86
N ASP A 131 13.96 6.54 -3.16
CA ASP A 131 15.19 5.76 -2.97
C ASP A 131 15.52 5.63 -1.47
N GLY A 132 16.12 4.49 -1.08
CA GLY A 132 16.39 4.19 0.33
C GLY A 132 17.40 5.10 1.02
N ASP A 133 18.19 5.87 0.27
CA ASP A 133 19.13 6.90 0.73
C ASP A 133 18.58 8.33 0.62
N ASP A 134 17.39 8.51 0.06
CA ASP A 134 16.71 9.79 -0.08
C ASP A 134 15.75 10.09 1.09
N MET A 135 15.25 11.33 1.12
CA MET A 135 14.23 11.78 2.07
C MET A 135 13.31 12.81 1.43
N LEU A 136 12.05 12.85 1.87
CA LEU A 136 11.12 13.87 1.40
C LEU A 136 11.53 15.24 1.93
N ALA A 137 11.55 16.25 1.05
CA ALA A 137 12.13 17.57 1.33
C ALA A 137 11.51 18.29 2.55
N HIS A 138 10.25 18.01 2.86
CA HIS A 138 9.55 18.55 4.02
C HIS A 138 8.25 17.78 4.29
N LYS A 139 7.55 18.11 5.40
CA LYS A 139 6.30 17.46 5.84
C LYS A 139 5.10 17.63 4.90
N GLY A 140 5.10 18.64 4.02
CA GLY A 140 3.99 18.92 3.10
C GLY A 140 4.20 18.43 1.67
N VAL A 141 4.99 17.36 1.44
CA VAL A 141 5.19 16.86 0.06
C VAL A 141 3.90 16.20 -0.43
N LEU A 142 3.27 15.32 0.36
CA LEU A 142 2.02 14.68 -0.04
C LEU A 142 0.89 15.70 -0.25
N GLU A 143 0.70 16.66 0.66
CA GLU A 143 -0.22 17.80 0.48
C GLU A 143 -0.06 18.54 -0.87
N ARG A 144 1.15 18.61 -1.42
CA ARG A 144 1.38 19.25 -2.73
C ARG A 144 0.98 18.36 -3.91
N LEU A 145 1.05 17.05 -3.75
CA LEU A 145 0.63 16.07 -4.76
C LEU A 145 -0.90 15.89 -4.81
N GLU A 146 -1.63 16.44 -3.85
CA GLU A 146 -3.09 16.40 -3.82
C GLU A 146 -3.77 17.39 -4.78
N LYS A 147 -2.99 18.33 -5.34
CA LYS A 147 -3.44 19.41 -6.23
C LYS A 147 -3.37 19.00 -7.69
#